data_AF-A0A0P1EI19-F1
#
_entry.id   AF-A0A0P1EI19-F1
#
_cell.length_a   1.000
_cell.length_b   1.000
_cell.length_c   1.000
_cell.angle_alpha   90.00
_cell.angle_beta   90.00
_cell.angle_gamma   90.00
#
_symmetry.space_group_name_H-M   'P 1'
#
loop_
_entity.id
_entity.type
_entity.pdbx_description
1 polymer ?
#
loop_
_entity_poly.entity_id
_entity_poly.type
_entity_poly.pdbx_seq_one_letter_code
_entity_poly.pdbx_strand_id
1 'polypeptide(L)' 'MFVPLIYPPGHAQADFGEALVIIGGVEQKAYFFALDLPHSDASKMRAYPAVNTEAWLDGHVNAFAFFGAVLRSIL' A
#
# COMPACT_ATOMS: atom_id res chain seq x y z
N MET A 1 23.47 -0.93 19.55
CA MET A 1 23.70 -1.64 18.28
C MET A 1 22.98 -0.86 17.19
N PHE A 2 23.67 -0.50 16.11
CA PHE A 2 23.09 0.19 14.96
C PHE A 2 23.00 -0.82 13.81
N VAL A 3 21.83 -0.93 13.18
CA VAL A 3 21.60 -1.73 11.98
C VAL A 3 21.21 -0.75 10.88
N PRO A 4 22.06 -0.52 9.88
CA PRO A 4 21.72 0.40 8.79
C PRO A 4 20.53 -0.14 8.00
N LEU A 5 19.48 0.68 7.89
CA LEU A 5 18.27 0.37 7.15
C LEU A 5 18.48 0.76 5.68
N ILE A 6 19.13 -0.13 4.92
CA ILE A 6 19.43 0.09 3.49
C ILE A 6 18.42 -0.69 2.66
N TYR A 7 17.67 0.02 1.82
CA TYR A 7 16.73 -0.56 0.88
C TYR A 7 17.20 -0.31 -0.55
N PRO A 8 17.54 -1.37 -1.31
CA PRO A 8 17.83 -1.22 -2.73
C PRO A 8 16.57 -0.77 -3.51
N PRO A 9 16.73 -0.03 -4.62
CA PRO A 9 15.59 0.37 -5.44
C PRO A 9 14.88 -0.84 -6.07
N GLY A 10 13.56 -0.71 -6.24
CA GLY A 10 12.72 -1.71 -6.91
C GLY A 10 12.19 -2.82 -5.99
N HIS A 11 12.40 -2.72 -4.67
CA HIS A 11 11.79 -3.60 -3.68
C HIS A 11 10.70 -2.84 -2.93
N ALA A 12 9.50 -3.38 -2.88
CA ALA A 12 8.35 -2.80 -2.18
C ALA A 12 7.95 -3.63 -0.97
N GLN A 13 7.14 -3.00 -0.12
CA GLN A 13 6.31 -3.67 0.87
C GLN A 13 4.85 -3.37 0.55
N ALA A 14 3.98 -4.37 0.70
CA ALA A 14 2.55 -4.18 0.56
C ALA A 14 1.81 -4.77 1.76
N ASP A 15 0.88 -4.01 2.32
CA ASP A 15 0.06 -4.47 3.45
C ASP A 15 -1.32 -3.78 3.44
N PHE A 16 -2.20 -4.25 4.32
CA PHE A 16 -3.41 -3.57 4.69
C PHE A 16 -3.27 -2.90 6.06
N GLY A 17 -3.70 -1.65 6.14
CA GLY A 17 -4.00 -1.00 7.40
C GLY A 17 -5.50 -0.75 7.59
N GLU A 18 -5.88 -0.37 8.81
CA GLU A 18 -7.24 -0.02 9.17
C GLU A 18 -7.31 1.42 9.68
N ALA A 19 -8.39 2.13 9.35
CA ALA A 19 -8.69 3.44 9.90
C ALA A 19 -10.20 3.59 10.11
N LEU A 20 -10.58 4.40 11.11
CA LEU A 20 -11.93 4.95 11.18
C LEU A 20 -12.00 6.16 10.25
N VAL A 21 -13.00 6.18 9.37
CA VAL A 21 -13.22 7.25 8.40
C VAL A 21 -14.69 7.68 8.44
N ILE A 22 -14.94 8.93 8.06
CA ILE A 22 -16.30 9.45 7.90
C ILE A 22 -16.60 9.56 6.41
N ILE A 23 -17.54 8.74 5.92
CA ILE A 23 -18.00 8.76 4.52
C ILE A 23 -19.48 9.09 4.52
N GLY A 24 -19.86 10.17 3.82
CA GLY A 24 -21.26 10.62 3.79
C GLY A 24 -21.84 10.98 5.17
N GLY A 25 -21.00 11.37 6.12
CA GLY A 25 -21.39 11.68 7.50
C GLY A 25 -21.50 10.46 8.43
N VAL A 26 -21.23 9.26 7.95
CA VAL A 26 -21.24 8.02 8.75
C VAL A 26 -19.80 7.62 9.09
N GLU A 27 -19.51 7.44 10.38
CA GLU A 27 -18.26 6.85 10.83
C GLU A 27 -18.27 5.34 10.57
N GLN A 28 -17.26 4.85 9.87
CA GLN A 28 -17.10 3.44 9.54
C GLN A 28 -15.62 3.06 9.48
N LYS A 29 -15.34 1.78 9.68
CA LYS A 29 -14.01 1.23 9.43
C LYS A 29 -13.77 1.14 7.92
N ALA A 30 -12.61 1.63 7.48
CA ALA A 30 -12.08 1.40 6.14
C ALA A 30 -10.74 0.68 6.24
N TYR A 31 -10.46 -0.09 5.21
CA TYR A 31 -9.22 -0.83 5.06
C TYR A 31 -8.44 -0.20 3.93
N PHE A 32 -7.18 0.17 4.15
CA PHE A 32 -6.36 0.76 3.11
C PHE A 32 -5.25 -0.18 2.70
N PHE A 33 -5.20 -0.49 1.41
CA PHE A 33 -4.03 -1.09 0.81
C PHE A 33 -2.93 -0.02 0.76
N ALA A 34 -1.74 -0.35 1.23
CA ALA A 34 -0.56 0.50 1.15
C ALA A 34 0.54 -0.27 0.43
N LEU A 35 1.10 0.32 -0.64
CA LEU A 35 2.34 -0.13 -1.26
C LEU A 35 3.40 0.95 -1.08
N ASP A 36 4.51 0.60 -0.45
CA ASP A 36 5.61 1.50 -0.14
C ASP A 36 6.88 1.12 -0.91
N LEU A 37 7.67 2.13 -1.28
CA LEU A 37 9.01 2.02 -1.87
C LEU A 37 10.05 2.52 -0.85
N PRO A 38 10.58 1.65 0.04
CA PRO A 38 11.47 2.08 1.12
C PRO A 38 12.79 2.72 0.67
N HIS A 39 13.17 2.52 -0.59
CA HIS A 39 14.35 3.19 -1.16
C HIS A 39 14.15 4.70 -1.33
N SER A 40 12.92 5.13 -1.63
CA SER A 40 12.58 6.49 -2.05
C SER A 40 11.50 7.15 -1.19
N ASP A 41 11.00 6.46 -0.16
CA ASP A 41 9.85 6.86 0.68
C ASP A 41 8.58 7.20 -0.13
N ALA A 42 8.45 6.62 -1.33
CA ALA A 42 7.31 6.86 -2.19
C ALA A 42 6.25 5.78 -1.93
N SER A 43 5.02 6.20 -1.60
CA SER A 43 3.95 5.27 -1.26
C SER A 43 2.68 5.52 -2.06
N LYS A 44 1.91 4.47 -2.31
CA LYS A 44 0.57 4.54 -2.88
C LYS A 44 -0.42 3.86 -1.95
N MET A 45 -1.47 4.60 -1.59
CA MET A 45 -2.58 4.08 -0.78
C MET A 45 -3.90 4.08 -1.55
N ARG A 46 -4.79 3.14 -1.19
CA ARG A 46 -6.18 3.07 -1.67
C ARG A 46 -7.07 2.42 -0.61
N ALA A 47 -8.20 3.07 -0.30
CA ALA A 47 -9.17 2.57 0.67
C ALA A 47 -10.19 1.63 0.02
N TYR A 48 -10.61 0.62 0.78
CA TYR A 48 -11.55 -0.43 0.42
C TYR A 48 -12.52 -0.70 1.57
N PRO A 49 -13.73 -1.22 1.28
CA PRO A 49 -14.70 -1.58 2.30
C PRO A 49 -14.35 -2.86 3.07
N ALA A 50 -13.44 -3.70 2.55
CA ALA A 50 -13.03 -4.96 3.17
C ALA A 50 -11.61 -5.39 2.77
N VAL A 51 -10.98 -6.22 3.60
CA VAL A 51 -9.74 -6.95 3.26
C VAL A 51 -10.12 -8.27 2.60
N ASN A 52 -10.00 -8.32 1.28
CA ASN A 52 -10.25 -9.52 0.50
C ASN A 52 -9.29 -9.58 -0.71
N THR A 53 -9.30 -10.71 -1.41
CA THR A 53 -8.41 -10.93 -2.57
C THR A 53 -8.64 -9.91 -3.69
N GLU A 54 -9.89 -9.48 -3.90
CA GLU A 54 -10.21 -8.49 -4.93
C GLU A 54 -9.56 -7.14 -4.62
N ALA A 55 -9.70 -6.64 -3.39
CA ALA A 55 -9.05 -5.42 -2.93
C ALA A 55 -7.52 -5.52 -2.97
N TRP A 56 -6.96 -6.69 -2.66
CA TRP A 56 -5.51 -6.92 -2.74
C TRP A 56 -4.98 -6.81 -4.17
N LEU A 57 -5.66 -7.45 -5.13
CA LEU A 57 -5.27 -7.43 -6.54
C LEU A 57 -5.49 -6.04 -7.17
N ASP A 58 -6.65 -5.41 -6.92
CA ASP A 58 -6.94 -4.05 -7.40
C ASP A 58 -5.95 -3.03 -6.83
N GLY A 59 -5.52 -3.20 -5.57
CA GLY A 59 -4.47 -2.39 -4.94
C GLY A 59 -3.17 -2.39 -5.73
N HIS A 60 -2.70 -3.58 -6.12
CA HIS A 60 -1.49 -3.74 -6.93
C HIS A 60 -1.66 -3.15 -8.34
N VAL A 61 -2.78 -3.42 -9.02
CA VAL A 61 -3.05 -2.86 -10.36
C VAL A 61 -2.98 -1.33 -10.34
N ASN A 62 -3.62 -0.72 -9.35
CA ASN A 62 -3.62 0.74 -9.19
C ASN A 62 -2.24 1.28 -8.80
N ALA A 63 -1.50 0.58 -7.95
CA ALA A 63 -0.14 0.98 -7.58
C ALA A 63 0.81 0.92 -8.78
N PHE A 64 0.80 -0.17 -9.56
CA PHE A 64 1.65 -0.29 -10.74
C PHE A 64 1.30 0.74 -11.81
N ALA A 65 0.01 1.03 -12.01
CA ALA A 65 -0.43 2.09 -12.90
C ALA A 65 0.05 3.48 -12.43
N PHE A 66 -0.03 3.76 -11.12
CA PHE A 66 0.45 5.01 -10.54
C PHE A 66 1.96 5.20 -10.68
N PHE A 67 2.74 4.17 -10.39
CA PHE A 67 4.21 4.21 -10.52
C PHE A 67 4.69 4.07 -11.98
N GLY A 68 3.82 3.64 -12.90
CA GLY A 68 4.18 3.38 -14.29
C GLY A 68 5.18 2.23 -14.47
N ALA A 69 5.31 1.36 -13.45
CA ALA A 69 6.30 0.30 -13.40
C ALA A 69 5.84 -0.85 -12.49
N VAL A 70 6.46 -2.02 -12.70
CA VAL A 70 6.34 -3.17 -11.81
C VAL A 70 7.65 -3.33 -11.04
N LEU A 71 7.53 -3.66 -9.76
CA LEU A 71 8.67 -3.82 -8.86
C LEU A 71 9.39 -5.17 -9.07
N ARG A 72 10.65 -5.23 -8.65
CA ARG A 72 11.45 -6.47 -8.67
C ARG A 72 10.93 -7.49 -7.65
N SER A 73 10.50 -7.01 -6.49
CA SER A 73 9.86 -7.85 -5.47
C SER A 73 8.93 -7.02 -4.59
N ILE A 74 7.97 -7.69 -3.98
CA ILE A 74 7.07 -7.15 -2.97
C ILE A 74 7.08 -8.12 -1.80
N LEU A 75 7.24 -7.59 -0.58
CA LEU A 75 7.18 -8.35 0.66
C LEU A 75 5.91 -8.02 1.44
#